data_AF-A0A9E5VR97-F1
#
_entry.id   AF-A0A9E5VR97-F1
#
_cell.length_a   1.000
_cell.length_b   1.000
_cell.length_c   1.000
_cell.angle_alpha   90.00
_cell.angle_beta   90.00
_cell.angle_gamma   90.00
#
_symmetry.space_group_name_H-M   'P 1'
#
loop_
_entity.id
_entity.type
_entity.pdbx_description
1 polymer ?
#
loop_
_entity_poly.entity_id
_entity_poly.type
_entity_poly.pdbx_seq_one_letter_code
_entity_poly.pdbx_strand_id
1 'polypeptide(L)' 'MECIGRHRFATRQQAKQAVARYMLFYNRKRIHASLGYVTPADFEIMLSHLPLVS' A
#
# COMPACT_ATOMS: atom_id res chain seq x y z
N MET A 1 11.70 4.89 -1.59
CA MET A 1 11.89 6.09 -0.73
C MET A 1 10.81 7.14 -0.99
N GLU A 2 9.51 6.80 -1.00
CA GLU A 2 8.46 7.77 -1.40
C GLU A 2 7.69 8.41 -0.25
N CYS A 3 7.55 7.74 0.91
CA CYS A 3 6.81 8.31 2.05
C CYS A 3 7.71 9.00 3.10
N ILE A 4 8.92 8.48 3.33
CA ILE A 4 9.72 8.80 4.52
C ILE A 4 10.98 9.64 4.19
N GLY A 5 11.22 9.94 2.91
CA GLY A 5 12.43 10.67 2.49
C GLY A 5 12.35 12.20 2.49
N ARG A 6 11.15 12.80 2.66
CA ARG A 6 10.94 14.24 2.41
C ARG A 6 10.37 15.05 3.59
N HIS A 7 10.09 14.43 4.74
CA HIS A 7 9.46 15.11 5.87
C HIS A 7 10.19 14.88 7.19
N ARG A 8 10.57 15.98 7.86
CA ARG A 8 10.92 15.96 9.28
C ARG A 8 9.63 16.06 10.09
N PHE A 9 9.26 15.00 10.79
CA PHE A 9 8.13 15.02 11.71
C PHE A 9 8.56 15.63 13.05
N ALA A 10 7.80 16.59 13.56
CA ALA A 10 8.09 17.21 14.86
C ALA A 10 7.77 16.24 16.01
N THR A 11 6.83 15.32 15.82
CA THR A 11 6.45 14.33 16.83
C THR A 11 6.29 12.92 16.26
N ARG A 12 6.44 11.91 17.12
CA ARG A 12 6.15 10.50 16.77
C ARG A 12 4.70 10.32 16.30
N GLN A 13 3.76 11.07 16.86
CA GLN A 13 2.35 10.98 16.49
C GLN A 13 2.11 11.43 15.05
N GLN A 14 2.75 12.53 14.62
CA GLN A 14 2.69 12.99 13.23
C GLN A 14 3.29 11.96 12.28
N ALA A 15 4.42 11.36 12.64
CA ALA A 15 5.04 10.30 11.85
C ALA A 15 4.09 9.09 11.67
N LYS A 16 3.45 8.63 12.77
CA LYS A 16 2.47 7.54 12.73
C LYS A 16 1.30 7.87 11.80
N GLN A 17 0.73 9.08 11.89
CA GLN A 17 -0.37 9.51 11.03
C GLN A 17 0.04 9.60 9.56
N ALA A 18 1.26 10.04 9.26
CA ALA A 18 1.78 10.09 7.90
C ALA A 18 1.96 8.69 7.33
N VAL A 19 2.56 7.77 8.09
CA VAL A 19 2.72 6.37 7.68
C VAL A 19 1.37 5.69 7.48
N ALA A 20 0.41 5.88 8.39
CA ALA A 20 -0.93 5.29 8.27
C ALA A 20 -1.64 5.76 6.99
N ARG A 21 -1.60 7.07 6.70
CA ARG A 21 -2.16 7.63 5.46
C ARG A 21 -1.45 7.09 4.22
N TYR A 22 -0.14 6.95 4.27
CA TYR A 22 0.61 6.38 3.16
C TYR A 22 0.28 4.92 2.92
N MET A 23 0.18 4.09 3.98
CA MET A 23 -0.20 2.69 3.83
C MET A 23 -1.59 2.54 3.21
N LEU A 24 -2.54 3.40 3.59
CA LEU A 24 -3.86 3.40 2.97
C LEU A 24 -3.80 3.74 1.48
N PHE A 25 -3.01 4.75 1.11
CA PHE A 25 -2.78 5.11 -0.30
C PHE A 25 -2.08 3.97 -1.06
N TYR A 26 -1.02 3.41 -0.49
CA TYR A 26 -0.22 2.36 -1.11
C TYR A 26 -1.09 1.13 -1.40
N ASN A 27 -1.83 0.65 -0.41
CA ASN A 27 -2.63 -0.56 -0.57
C ASN A 27 -3.84 -0.37 -1.50
N ARG A 28 -4.46 0.82 -1.52
CA ARG A 28 -5.76 1.01 -2.20
C ARG A 28 -5.71 1.86 -3.48
N LYS A 29 -4.60 2.54 -3.77
CA LYS A 29 -4.52 3.49 -4.88
C LYS A 29 -3.26 3.35 -5.71
N ARG A 30 -2.17 2.83 -5.15
CA ARG A 30 -0.93 2.64 -5.91
C ARG A 30 -1.03 1.40 -6.77
N ILE A 31 -0.81 1.58 -8.08
CA ILE A 31 -0.77 0.49 -9.04
C ILE A 31 0.67 -0.01 -9.21
N HIS A 32 0.84 -1.33 -9.34
CA HIS A 32 2.14 -1.98 -9.51
C HIS A 32 2.17 -2.81 -10.80
N ALA A 33 3.15 -2.54 -11.68
CA ALA A 33 3.34 -3.33 -12.91
C ALA A 33 3.62 -4.81 -12.59
N SER A 34 4.36 -5.10 -11.51
CA SER A 34 4.63 -6.46 -11.03
C SER A 34 3.39 -7.21 -10.55
N LEU A 35 2.30 -6.51 -10.25
CA LEU A 35 1.00 -7.10 -9.87
C LEU A 35 0.03 -7.15 -11.06
N GLY A 36 0.49 -6.84 -12.28
CA GLY A 36 -0.39 -6.78 -13.46
C GLY A 36 -1.19 -5.48 -13.54
N TYR A 37 -0.64 -4.37 -13.06
CA TYR A 37 -1.27 -3.05 -13.08
C TYR A 37 -2.55 -2.93 -12.23
N VAL A 38 -2.61 -3.64 -11.11
CA VAL A 38 -3.64 -3.45 -10.08
C VAL A 38 -3.04 -2.95 -8.75
N THR A 39 -3.91 -2.57 -7.81
CA THR A 39 -3.49 -2.21 -6.46
C THR A 39 -3.18 -3.45 -5.63
N PRO A 40 -2.37 -3.35 -4.56
CA PRO A 40 -2.14 -4.48 -3.67
C PRO A 40 -3.44 -5.05 -3.08
N ALA A 41 -4.40 -4.20 -2.69
CA ALA A 41 -5.68 -4.68 -2.16
C ALA A 41 -6.49 -5.46 -3.21
N ASP A 42 -6.52 -4.99 -4.46
CA ASP A 42 -7.23 -5.70 -5.53
C ASP A 42 -6.54 -7.03 -5.87
N PHE A 43 -5.20 -7.04 -5.85
CA PHE A 43 -4.42 -8.25 -6.06
C PHE A 43 -4.73 -9.33 -5.02
N GLU A 44 -4.81 -8.98 -3.73
CA GLU A 44 -5.20 -9.91 -2.66
C GLU A 44 -6.63 -10.46 -2.85
N ILE A 45 -7.57 -9.60 -3.28
CA ILE A 45 -8.94 -10.05 -3.61
C ILE A 45 -8.92 -11.05 -4.76
N MET A 46 -8.20 -10.75 -5.84
CA MET A 46 -8.04 -11.66 -6.98
C MET A 46 -7.43 -13.00 -6.54
N LEU A 47 -6.42 -12.96 -5.68
CA LEU A 47 -5.78 -14.16 -5.13
C LEU A 47 -6.74 -14.99 -4.29
N SER A 48 -7.56 -14.36 -3.44
CA SER A 48 -8.56 -15.06 -2.63
C SER A 48 -9.68 -15.71 -3.44
N HIS A 49 -9.93 -15.22 -4.66
CA HIS A 49 -10.96 -15.73 -5.56
C HIS A 49 -10.40 -16.78 -6.55
N LEU A 50 -9.08 -16.97 -6.60
CA LEU A 50 -8.51 -18.05 -7.38
C LEU A 50 -8.89 -19.38 -6.72
N PRO A 51 -9.53 -20.31 -7.45
CA PRO A 51 -9.72 -21.65 -6.93
C PRO A 51 -8.33 -22.21 -6.62
N LEU A 52 -8.13 -22.65 -5.38
CA LEU A 52 -6.94 -23.42 -5.00
C LEU A 52 -6.80 -24.53 -6.05
N VAL A 53 -5.68 -24.52 -6.76
CA VAL A 53 -5.43 -25.47 -7.86
C VAL A 53 -5.63 -26.89 -7.32
N SER A 54 -6.52 -27.65 -7.96
CA SER A 54 -6.73 -29.09 -7.71
C SER A 54 -5.49 -29.90 -8.05
#